data_AF-A0A3A4AP74-F1
#
_entry.id   AF-A0A3A4AP74-F1
#
_cell.length_a   1.000
_cell.length_b   1.000
_cell.length_c   1.000
_cell.angle_alpha   90.00
_cell.angle_beta   90.00
_cell.angle_gamma   90.00
#
_symmetry.space_group_name_H-M   'P 1'
#
loop_
_entity.id
_entity.type
_entity.pdbx_description
1 polymer ?
#
loop_
_entity_poly.entity_id
_entity_poly.type
_entity_poly.pdbx_seq_one_letter_code
_entity_poly.pdbx_strand_id
1 'polypeptide(L)'
;MHERATRPFERARTELLYGQWLRRARRRADARVPLRSALGVFERLGAAPWAARAQAELRVTGGAPARPAAAELLGRLTPQELQVVRMAAEGASSREIAARLFLSPRTVEYHLYKAYPKLGVASRRELAAFDLSALPAGRRTA
;
A
#
# COMPACT_ATOMS: atom_id res chain seq x y z
N MET A 1 -5.85 -12.46 31.70
CA MET A 1 -5.52 -11.42 30.68
C MET A 1 -5.18 -12.04 29.29
N HIS A 2 -5.94 -13.03 28.77
CA HIS A 2 -5.69 -13.63 27.44
C HIS A 2 -6.92 -13.65 26.51
N GLU A 3 -8.11 -13.34 27.04
CA GLU A 3 -9.39 -13.58 26.35
C GLU A 3 -9.66 -12.67 25.14
N ARG A 4 -9.08 -11.46 25.10
CA ARG A 4 -9.30 -10.50 24.01
C ARG A 4 -8.42 -10.74 22.78
N ALA A 5 -7.27 -11.40 22.92
CA ALA A 5 -6.38 -11.71 21.80
C ALA A 5 -6.78 -13.00 21.07
N THR A 6 -7.37 -13.96 21.78
CA THR A 6 -7.85 -15.23 21.21
C THR A 6 -9.03 -15.03 20.26
N ARG A 7 -9.99 -14.15 20.59
CA ARG A 7 -11.21 -13.98 19.77
C ARG A 7 -10.94 -13.45 18.35
N PRO A 8 -10.09 -12.42 18.13
CA PRO A 8 -9.72 -11.96 16.79
C PRO A 8 -8.96 -13.02 15.99
N PHE A 9 -8.01 -13.72 16.63
CA PHE A 9 -7.22 -14.74 15.96
C PHE A 9 -8.08 -15.94 15.51
N GLU A 10 -8.92 -16.48 16.40
CA GLU A 10 -9.79 -17.62 16.07
C GLU A 10 -10.79 -17.26 14.97
N ARG A 11 -11.36 -16.05 15.02
CA ARG A 11 -12.23 -15.56 13.95
C ARG A 11 -11.48 -15.50 12.60
N ALA A 12 -10.26 -14.95 12.58
CA ALA A 12 -9.46 -14.90 11.36
C ALA A 12 -9.10 -16.29 10.83
N ARG A 13 -8.88 -17.26 11.72
CA ARG A 13 -8.67 -18.67 11.35
C ARG A 13 -9.92 -19.28 10.71
N THR A 14 -11.11 -19.02 11.27
CA THR A 14 -12.38 -19.44 10.67
C THR A 14 -12.58 -18.82 9.30
N GLU A 15 -12.32 -17.52 9.15
CA GLU A 15 -12.43 -16.81 7.86
C GLU A 15 -11.44 -17.37 6.81
N LEU A 16 -10.21 -17.70 7.21
CA LEU A 16 -9.24 -18.37 6.34
C LEU A 16 -9.75 -19.73 5.84
N LEU A 17 -10.24 -20.58 6.74
CA LEU A 17 -10.79 -21.89 6.39
C LEU A 17 -12.03 -21.77 5.50
N TYR A 18 -12.92 -20.81 5.78
CA TYR A 18 -14.10 -20.55 4.98
C TYR A 18 -13.74 -20.07 3.56
N GLY A 19 -12.76 -19.17 3.44
CA GLY A 19 -12.23 -18.74 2.14
C GLY A 19 -11.61 -19.88 1.33
N GLN A 20 -10.87 -20.77 1.99
CA GLN A 20 -10.33 -21.98 1.37
C GLN A 20 -11.43 -22.94 0.90
N TRP A 21 -12.50 -23.09 1.66
CA TRP A 21 -13.67 -23.88 1.27
C TRP A 21 -14.37 -23.26 0.04
N LEU A 22 -14.64 -21.95 0.05
CA LEU A 22 -15.23 -21.23 -1.10
C LEU A 22 -14.40 -21.38 -2.37
N ARG A 23 -13.06 -21.30 -2.26
CA ARG A 23 -12.16 -21.56 -3.38
C ARG A 23 -12.35 -22.97 -3.95
N ARG A 24 -12.39 -23.99 -3.09
CA ARG A 24 -12.61 -25.39 -3.50
C ARG A 24 -13.98 -25.58 -4.16
N ALA A 25 -15.00 -24.86 -3.68
CA ALA A 25 -16.33 -24.79 -4.29
C ALA A 25 -16.40 -23.94 -5.58
N ARG A 26 -15.25 -23.56 -6.18
CA ARG A 26 -15.13 -22.73 -7.38
C ARG A 26 -15.68 -21.29 -7.26
N ARG A 27 -16.05 -20.86 -6.05
CA ARG A 27 -16.55 -19.50 -5.73
C ARG A 27 -15.40 -18.54 -5.43
N ARG A 28 -14.50 -18.35 -6.40
CA ARG A 28 -13.25 -17.58 -6.22
C ARG A 28 -13.48 -16.12 -5.84
N ALA A 29 -14.51 -15.48 -6.38
CA ALA A 29 -14.83 -14.09 -6.04
C ALA A 29 -15.22 -13.95 -4.56
N ASP A 30 -16.13 -14.82 -4.10
CA ASP A 30 -16.63 -14.83 -2.73
C ASP A 30 -15.54 -15.17 -1.71
N ALA A 31 -14.60 -16.05 -2.08
CA ALA A 31 -13.48 -16.42 -1.23
C ALA A 31 -12.58 -15.22 -0.86
N ARG A 32 -12.49 -14.20 -1.72
CA ARG A 32 -11.57 -13.06 -1.51
C ARG A 32 -11.91 -12.24 -0.29
N VAL A 33 -13.20 -12.09 0.03
CA VAL A 33 -13.66 -11.26 1.15
C VAL A 33 -13.18 -11.80 2.50
N PRO A 34 -13.49 -13.06 2.89
CA PRO A 34 -13.00 -13.60 4.15
C PRO A 34 -11.48 -13.79 4.16
N LEU A 35 -10.85 -14.11 3.03
CA LEU A 35 -9.39 -14.23 2.96
C LEU A 35 -8.65 -12.89 3.21
N ARG A 36 -9.17 -11.76 2.70
CA ARG A 36 -8.62 -10.42 2.99
C ARG A 36 -8.84 -10.01 4.44
N SER A 37 -10.02 -10.31 4.99
CA SER A 37 -10.32 -10.05 6.39
C SER A 37 -9.37 -10.80 7.32
N ALA A 38 -9.19 -12.11 7.08
CA ALA A 38 -8.25 -12.95 7.82
C ALA A 38 -6.80 -12.42 7.72
N LEU A 39 -6.35 -12.06 6.51
CA LEU A 39 -5.01 -11.50 6.30
C LEU A 39 -4.77 -10.25 7.15
N GLY A 40 -5.69 -9.27 7.09
CA GLY A 40 -5.52 -8.03 7.84
C GLY A 40 -5.48 -8.24 9.36
N VAL A 41 -6.23 -9.23 9.87
CA VAL A 41 -6.14 -9.59 11.30
C VAL A 41 -4.78 -10.22 11.62
N PHE A 42 -4.29 -11.16 10.81
CA PHE A 42 -2.99 -11.79 11.05
C PHE A 42 -1.83 -10.80 10.97
N GLU A 43 -1.87 -9.84 10.05
CA GLU A 43 -0.86 -8.78 9.94
C GLU A 43 -0.86 -7.88 11.19
N ARG A 44 -2.04 -7.45 11.66
CA ARG A 44 -2.15 -6.64 12.90
C ARG A 44 -1.66 -7.38 14.15
N LEU A 45 -1.83 -8.70 14.19
CA LEU A 45 -1.39 -9.54 15.30
C LEU A 45 0.08 -9.99 15.16
N GLY A 46 0.78 -9.65 14.07
CA GLY A 46 2.13 -10.14 13.81
C GLY A 46 2.22 -11.64 13.56
N ALA A 47 1.10 -12.30 13.24
CA ALA A 47 1.02 -13.75 13.01
C ALA A 47 1.52 -14.13 11.62
N ALA A 48 2.82 -13.91 11.36
CA ALA A 48 3.42 -14.01 10.03
C ALA A 48 3.16 -15.34 9.29
N PRO A 49 3.23 -16.54 9.92
CA PRO A 49 2.92 -17.79 9.22
C PRO A 49 1.47 -17.87 8.73
N TRP A 50 0.54 -17.27 9.46
CA TRP A 50 -0.88 -17.24 9.11
C TRP A 50 -1.19 -16.18 8.04
N ALA A 51 -0.54 -15.02 8.12
CA ALA A 51 -0.60 -14.00 7.08
C ALA A 51 -0.09 -14.56 5.73
N ALA A 52 1.05 -15.25 5.73
CA ALA A 52 1.61 -15.87 4.53
C ALA A 52 0.64 -16.91 3.91
N ARG A 53 -0.04 -17.71 4.74
CA ARG A 53 -1.07 -18.65 4.30
C ARG A 53 -2.27 -17.93 3.67
N ALA A 54 -2.80 -16.88 4.28
CA ALA A 54 -3.91 -16.10 3.73
C ALA A 54 -3.53 -15.41 2.40
N GLN A 55 -2.31 -14.88 2.30
CA GLN A 55 -1.78 -14.30 1.05
C GLN A 55 -1.64 -15.34 -0.06
N ALA A 56 -1.16 -16.55 0.25
CA ALA A 56 -1.07 -17.63 -0.72
C ALA A 56 -2.44 -18.03 -1.26
N GLU A 57 -3.44 -18.14 -0.38
CA GLU A 57 -4.83 -18.42 -0.77
C GLU A 57 -5.43 -17.31 -1.64
N LEU A 58 -5.19 -16.03 -1.30
CA LEU A 58 -5.63 -14.90 -2.12
C LEU A 58 -5.04 -14.96 -3.54
N ARG A 59 -3.74 -15.25 -3.68
CA ARG A 59 -3.09 -15.41 -4.98
C ARG A 59 -3.76 -16.50 -5.81
N VAL A 60 -4.08 -17.65 -5.23
CA VAL A 60 -4.75 -18.77 -5.94
C VAL A 60 -6.18 -18.41 -6.36
N THR A 61 -6.89 -17.55 -5.64
CA THR A 61 -8.23 -17.07 -6.01
C THR A 61 -8.22 -15.95 -7.07
N GLY A 62 -7.04 -15.57 -7.59
CA GLY A 62 -6.88 -14.40 -8.46
C GLY A 62 -7.19 -13.10 -7.72
N GLY A 63 -7.13 -13.10 -6.39
CA GLY A 63 -7.01 -11.88 -5.63
C GLY A 63 -5.63 -11.32 -5.92
N ALA A 64 -5.56 -10.20 -6.62
CA ALA A 64 -4.32 -9.43 -6.71
C ALA A 64 -3.76 -9.24 -5.29
N PRO A 65 -2.42 -9.24 -5.11
CA PRO A 65 -1.84 -8.84 -3.83
C PRO A 65 -2.51 -7.55 -3.37
N ALA A 66 -2.74 -7.42 -2.06
CA ALA A 66 -3.22 -6.16 -1.50
C ALA A 66 -2.33 -5.05 -2.10
N ARG A 67 -2.96 -4.02 -2.70
CA ARG A 67 -2.19 -2.88 -3.21
C ARG A 67 -1.29 -2.42 -2.06
N PRO A 68 0.04 -2.28 -2.27
CA PRO A 68 0.94 -1.86 -1.21
C PRO A 68 0.39 -0.61 -0.56
N ALA A 69 0.47 -0.53 0.77
CA ALA A 69 0.00 0.66 1.48
C ALA A 69 0.73 1.90 0.93
N ALA A 70 0.07 3.06 0.92
CA ALA A 70 0.65 4.28 0.38
C ALA A 70 2.00 4.61 1.06
N ALA A 71 2.13 4.35 2.37
CA ALA A 71 3.38 4.47 3.12
C ALA A 71 4.53 3.62 2.54
N GLU A 72 4.25 2.38 2.14
CA GLU A 72 5.25 1.47 1.57
C GLU A 72 5.71 1.97 0.19
N LEU A 73 4.78 2.44 -0.64
CA LEU A 73 5.08 3.00 -1.95
C LEU A 73 5.92 4.28 -1.84
N LEU A 74 5.59 5.16 -0.88
CA LEU A 74 6.34 6.37 -0.61
C LEU A 74 7.75 6.07 -0.10
N GLY A 75 7.93 5.00 0.68
CA GLY A 75 9.23 4.53 1.13
C GLY A 75 10.17 4.04 0.02
N ARG A 76 9.66 3.83 -1.21
CA ARG A 76 10.46 3.44 -2.38
C ARG A 76 11.05 4.64 -3.14
N LEU A 77 10.62 5.86 -2.81
CA LEU A 77 11.11 7.07 -3.45
C LEU A 77 12.43 7.52 -2.83
N THR A 78 13.31 8.11 -3.64
CA THR A 78 14.46 8.86 -3.10
C THR A 78 13.98 10.15 -2.43
N PRO A 79 14.78 10.77 -1.54
CA PRO A 79 14.42 12.05 -0.93
C PRO A 79 14.06 13.14 -1.96
N GLN A 80 14.79 13.22 -3.08
CA GLN A 80 14.52 14.19 -4.15
C GLN A 80 13.23 13.87 -4.91
N GLU A 81 12.99 12.60 -5.24
CA GLU A 81 11.75 12.16 -5.89
C GLU A 81 10.54 12.49 -5.01
N LEU A 82 10.63 12.20 -3.71
CA LEU A 82 9.58 12.45 -2.74
C LEU A 82 9.28 13.96 -2.60
N GLN A 83 10.32 14.80 -2.57
CA GLN A 83 10.16 16.26 -2.50
C GLN A 83 9.46 16.81 -3.75
N VAL A 84 9.84 16.34 -4.94
CA VAL A 84 9.20 16.72 -6.21
C VAL A 84 7.74 16.23 -6.27
N VAL A 85 7.48 14.98 -5.88
CA VAL A 85 6.14 14.38 -5.87
C VAL A 85 5.18 15.13 -4.97
N ARG A 86 5.60 15.54 -3.76
CA ARG A 86 4.77 16.31 -2.84
C ARG A 86 4.28 17.62 -3.44
N MET A 87 5.21 18.44 -3.95
CA MET A 87 4.82 19.70 -4.59
C MET A 87 3.98 19.49 -5.86
N ALA A 88 4.23 18.41 -6.59
CA ALA A 88 3.43 18.08 -7.78
C ALA A 88 1.99 17.68 -7.43
N ALA A 89 1.79 16.95 -6.33
CA ALA A 89 0.47 16.59 -5.83
C ALA A 89 -0.29 17.78 -5.25
N GLU A 90 0.42 18.76 -4.69
CA GLU A 90 -0.13 20.06 -4.28
C GLU A 90 -0.51 20.97 -5.47
N GLY A 91 -0.23 20.54 -6.70
CA GLY A 91 -0.63 21.24 -7.93
C GLY A 91 0.43 22.17 -8.54
N ALA A 92 1.60 22.34 -7.90
CA ALA A 92 2.67 23.17 -8.46
C ALA A 92 3.17 22.58 -9.78
N SER A 93 3.35 23.38 -10.82
CA SER A 93 3.88 22.95 -12.13
C SER A 93 5.37 22.59 -12.08
N SER A 94 5.87 21.87 -13.10
CA SER A 94 7.31 21.53 -13.18
C SER A 94 8.22 22.77 -13.18
N ARG A 95 7.75 23.92 -13.70
CA ARG A 95 8.50 25.18 -13.67
C ARG A 95 8.54 25.80 -12.26
N GLU A 96 7.43 25.78 -11.54
CA GLU A 96 7.38 26.29 -10.16
C GLU A 96 8.20 25.42 -9.21
N ILE A 97 8.12 24.10 -9.36
CA ILE A 97 8.95 23.16 -8.60
C ILE A 97 10.44 23.39 -8.90
N ALA A 98 10.78 23.56 -10.19
CA ALA A 98 12.15 23.84 -10.61
C ALA A 98 12.69 25.13 -9.98
N ALA A 99 11.90 26.20 -9.97
CA ALA A 99 12.26 27.47 -9.32
C ALA A 99 12.47 27.31 -7.81
N ARG A 100 11.59 26.57 -7.12
CA ARG A 100 11.68 26.33 -5.67
C ARG A 100 12.87 25.45 -5.27
N LEU A 101 13.28 24.54 -6.15
CA LEU A 101 14.38 23.60 -5.89
C LEU A 101 15.71 24.00 -6.53
N PHE A 102 15.77 25.15 -7.22
CA PHE A 102 16.94 25.57 -8.00
C PHE A 102 17.38 24.51 -9.03
N LEU A 103 16.41 23.88 -9.69
CA LEU A 103 16.62 22.85 -10.72
C LEU A 103 16.12 23.33 -12.09
N SER A 104 16.42 22.57 -13.13
CA SER A 104 15.76 22.74 -14.43
C SER A 104 14.38 22.06 -14.44
N PRO A 105 13.38 22.58 -15.19
CA PRO A 105 12.10 21.90 -15.37
C PRO A 105 12.25 20.46 -15.88
N ARG A 106 13.26 20.20 -16.72
CA ARG A 106 13.57 18.87 -17.25
C ARG A 106 14.06 17.90 -16.17
N THR A 107 14.80 18.38 -15.18
CA THR A 107 15.21 17.59 -14.03
C THR A 107 14.01 17.19 -13.17
N VAL A 108 13.05 18.11 -12.99
CA VAL A 108 11.80 17.82 -12.27
C VAL A 108 10.99 16.74 -13.00
N GLU A 109 10.83 16.87 -14.32
CA GLU A 109 10.16 15.86 -15.16
C GLU A 109 10.86 14.50 -15.06
N TYR A 110 12.19 14.47 -15.06
CA TYR A 110 12.96 13.24 -14.86
C TYR A 110 12.64 12.58 -13.51
N HIS A 111 12.58 13.34 -12.42
CA HIS A 111 12.21 12.79 -11.11
C HIS A 111 10.77 12.25 -11.10
N LEU A 112 9.81 12.96 -11.71
CA LEU A 112 8.43 12.49 -11.83
C LEU A 112 8.33 11.20 -12.64
N TYR A 113 9.06 11.13 -13.76
CA TYR A 113 9.14 9.93 -14.60
C TYR A 113 9.68 8.71 -13.83
N LYS A 114 10.67 8.89 -12.95
CA LYS A 114 11.21 7.81 -12.10
C LYS A 114 10.30 7.46 -10.94
N ALA A 115 9.55 8.41 -10.40
CA ALA A 115 8.69 8.23 -9.23
C ALA A 115 7.33 7.57 -9.56
N TYR A 116 6.71 7.93 -10.69
CA TYR A 116 5.37 7.47 -11.05
C TYR A 116 5.22 5.94 -11.07
N PRO A 117 6.12 5.18 -11.72
CA PRO A 117 6.06 3.71 -11.68
C PRO A 117 6.22 3.14 -10.28
N LYS A 118 7.00 3.78 -9.40
CA LYS A 118 7.22 3.34 -8.02
C LYS A 118 5.96 3.50 -7.16
N LEU A 119 5.16 4.52 -7.45
CA LEU A 119 3.88 4.79 -6.80
C LEU A 119 2.69 4.10 -7.47
N GLY A 120 2.88 3.54 -8.66
CA GLY A 120 1.79 2.95 -9.45
C GLY A 120 0.78 3.98 -9.97
N VAL A 121 1.21 5.22 -10.17
CA VAL A 121 0.38 6.30 -10.76
C VAL A 121 0.80 6.52 -12.21
N ALA A 122 -0.16 6.78 -13.09
CA ALA A 122 0.10 7.04 -14.51
C ALA A 122 0.04 8.54 -14.86
N SER A 123 -0.53 9.37 -13.99
CA SER A 123 -0.79 10.78 -14.30
C SER A 123 -0.65 11.69 -13.10
N ARG A 124 -0.45 12.99 -13.37
CA ARG A 124 -0.45 14.03 -12.34
C ARG A 124 -1.77 14.10 -11.58
N ARG A 125 -2.90 13.83 -12.27
CA ARG A 125 -4.23 13.79 -11.66
C ARG A 125 -4.36 12.61 -10.67
N GLU A 126 -3.85 11.44 -11.03
CA GLU A 126 -3.79 10.30 -10.11
C GLU A 126 -2.86 10.57 -8.93
N LEU A 127 -1.74 11.27 -9.16
CA LEU A 127 -0.86 11.69 -8.09
C LEU A 127 -1.56 12.64 -7.10
N ALA A 128 -2.35 13.59 -7.57
CA ALA A 128 -3.11 14.49 -6.71
C ALA A 128 -4.16 13.76 -5.84
N ALA A 129 -4.64 12.60 -6.30
CA ALA A 129 -5.54 11.73 -5.53
C ALA A 129 -4.80 10.69 -4.67
N PHE A 130 -3.46 10.65 -4.73
CA PHE A 130 -2.65 9.70 -3.99
C PHE A 130 -2.50 10.16 -2.53
N ASP A 131 -2.66 9.23 -1.58
CA ASP A 131 -2.51 9.54 -0.17
C ASP A 131 -1.03 9.73 0.21
N LEU A 132 -0.58 10.97 0.19
CA LEU A 132 0.77 11.38 0.60
C LEU A 132 0.91 11.59 2.11
N SER A 133 -0.20 11.54 2.87
CA SER A 133 -0.19 11.74 4.33
C SER A 133 0.35 10.53 5.09
N ALA A 134 0.52 9.40 4.40
CA ALA A 134 0.88 8.11 4.97
C ALA A 134 2.35 7.96 5.42
N LEU A 135 3.20 8.98 5.26
CA LEU A 135 4.54 8.96 5.86
C LEU A 135 4.45 9.46 7.32
N PRO A 136 4.86 8.68 8.34
CA PRO A 136 5.06 9.25 9.65
C PRO A 136 6.07 10.38 9.51
N ALA A 137 5.67 11.60 9.88
CA ALA A 137 6.55 12.75 9.93
C ALA A 137 7.82 12.33 10.68
N GLY A 138 8.94 12.24 9.97
CA GLY A 138 10.21 11.88 10.56
C GLY A 138 10.43 12.75 11.78
N ARG A 139 10.67 12.11 12.93
CA ARG A 139 11.03 12.76 14.18
C ARG A 139 12.00 13.89 13.89
N ARG A 140 11.55 15.12 14.13
CA ARG A 140 12.43 16.26 14.38
C ARG A 140 13.20 15.91 15.64
N THR A 141 14.40 15.36 15.50
CA THR A 141 15.37 15.37 16.60
C THR A 141 15.78 16.83 16.80
N ALA A 142 15.54 17.29 18.02
CA ALA A 142 15.95 18.58 18.55
C ALA A 142 17.48 18.75 18.53
#